data_AF-A0A127T684-F1
#
_entry.id   AF-A0A127T684-F1
#
_cell.length_a   1.000
_cell.length_b   1.000
_cell.length_c   1.000
_cell.angle_alpha   90.00
_cell.angle_beta   90.00
_cell.angle_gamma   90.00
#
_symmetry.space_group_name_H-M   'P 1'
#
loop_
_entity.id
_entity.type
_entity.pdbx_description
1 polymer ?
#
loop_
_entity_poly.entity_id
_entity_poly.type
_entity_poly.pdbx_seq_one_letter_code
_entity_poly.pdbx_strand_id
1 'polypeptide(L)'
;FVERSFLETSAMRRRRIKKTSLTLIGVLLMHVLPASAAAPPSETLLPRTALLYIAAPSLDDVEGMYSHTQFNAMMQYDAFQPFRVELDRWKKDVQGLALIETIPASWEELRSVAAGETAAALVPTKVVGRFATVVTVDVGDDPRMADLLLTKVDGRQKYYKRPPLKANIA
;
A
#
# COMPACT_ATOMS: atom_id res chain seq x y z
N PHE A 1 -9.29 -77.90 -4.06
CA PHE A 1 -9.55 -77.03 -2.89
C PHE A 1 -8.70 -75.76 -2.85
N VAL A 2 -7.66 -75.62 -3.71
CA VAL A 2 -6.68 -74.51 -3.65
C VAL A 2 -7.08 -73.30 -4.52
N GLU A 3 -8.04 -73.43 -5.43
CA GLU A 3 -8.37 -72.38 -6.41
C GLU A 3 -9.39 -71.33 -5.92
N ARG A 4 -10.21 -71.67 -4.91
CA ARG A 4 -11.22 -70.72 -4.37
C ARG A 4 -10.61 -69.69 -3.42
N SER A 5 -9.46 -69.95 -2.82
CA SER A 5 -8.82 -69.05 -1.86
C SER A 5 -8.12 -67.85 -2.52
N PHE A 6 -7.78 -67.95 -3.81
CA PHE A 6 -7.06 -66.87 -4.51
C PHE A 6 -7.99 -65.74 -5.01
N LEU A 7 -9.25 -66.06 -5.29
CA LEU A 7 -10.23 -65.10 -5.79
C LEU A 7 -10.77 -64.17 -4.69
N GLU A 8 -10.94 -64.64 -3.45
CA GLU A 8 -11.46 -63.82 -2.35
C GLU A 8 -10.49 -62.71 -1.88
N THR A 9 -9.18 -62.96 -1.96
CA THR A 9 -8.14 -62.01 -1.52
C THR A 9 -8.06 -60.78 -2.43
N SER A 10 -8.42 -60.93 -3.71
CA SER A 10 -8.37 -59.85 -4.70
C SER A 10 -9.53 -58.84 -4.56
N ALA A 11 -10.72 -59.30 -4.14
CA ALA A 11 -11.90 -58.47 -3.94
C ALA A 11 -11.78 -57.58 -2.68
N MET A 12 -11.17 -58.10 -1.61
CA MET A 12 -10.92 -57.33 -0.39
C MET A 12 -9.87 -56.21 -0.57
N ARG A 13 -8.83 -56.45 -1.40
CA ARG A 13 -7.79 -55.45 -1.68
C ARG A 13 -8.35 -54.24 -2.46
N ARG A 14 -9.24 -54.47 -3.43
CA ARG A 14 -9.93 -53.41 -4.19
C ARG A 14 -10.89 -52.58 -3.33
N ARG A 15 -11.53 -53.17 -2.31
CA ARG A 15 -12.42 -52.44 -1.38
C ARG A 15 -11.67 -51.55 -0.38
N ARG A 16 -10.46 -51.95 0.06
CA ARG A 16 -9.65 -51.14 0.98
C ARG A 16 -8.98 -49.95 0.29
N ILE A 17 -8.50 -50.11 -0.95
CA ILE A 17 -7.89 -49.03 -1.73
C ILE A 17 -8.89 -47.89 -2.02
N LYS A 18 -10.16 -48.22 -2.26
CA LYS A 18 -11.22 -47.21 -2.47
C LYS A 18 -11.48 -46.34 -1.24
N LYS A 19 -11.33 -46.88 -0.03
CA LYS A 19 -11.58 -46.13 1.22
C LYS A 19 -10.40 -45.23 1.59
N THR A 20 -9.16 -45.71 1.42
CA THR A 20 -7.95 -44.92 1.72
C THR A 20 -7.70 -43.80 0.72
N SER A 21 -8.07 -44.00 -0.55
CA SER A 21 -7.94 -42.95 -1.58
C SER A 21 -8.95 -41.81 -1.38
N LEU A 22 -10.13 -42.12 -0.82
CA LEU A 22 -11.17 -41.10 -0.55
C LEU A 22 -10.79 -40.21 0.64
N THR A 23 -10.16 -40.76 1.67
CA THR A 23 -9.67 -39.98 2.83
C THR A 23 -8.53 -39.04 2.46
N LEU A 24 -7.64 -39.46 1.56
CA LEU A 24 -6.53 -38.63 1.09
C LEU A 24 -7.01 -37.41 0.28
N ILE A 25 -8.07 -37.59 -0.53
CA ILE A 25 -8.72 -36.48 -1.27
C ILE A 25 -9.41 -35.53 -0.29
N GLY A 26 -10.09 -36.04 0.74
CA GLY A 26 -10.74 -35.21 1.76
C GLY A 26 -9.76 -34.36 2.57
N VAL A 27 -8.60 -34.91 2.94
CA VAL A 27 -7.54 -34.15 3.63
C VAL A 27 -6.90 -33.12 2.70
N LEU A 28 -6.71 -33.43 1.42
CA LEU A 28 -6.18 -32.49 0.42
C LEU A 28 -7.13 -31.30 0.18
N LEU A 29 -8.45 -31.54 0.15
CA LEU A 29 -9.47 -30.49 0.03
C LEU A 29 -9.56 -29.59 1.27
N MET A 30 -9.27 -30.12 2.46
CA MET A 30 -9.17 -29.30 3.69
C MET A 30 -7.93 -28.39 3.72
N HIS A 31 -6.93 -28.62 2.87
CA HIS A 31 -5.77 -27.73 2.70
C HIS A 31 -5.96 -26.69 1.59
N VAL A 32 -7.14 -26.64 0.94
CA VAL A 32 -7.56 -25.47 0.17
C VAL A 32 -8.02 -24.43 1.18
N LEU A 33 -7.03 -23.84 1.86
CA LEU A 33 -7.18 -22.69 2.73
C LEU A 33 -7.95 -21.58 1.99
N PRO A 34 -8.70 -20.73 2.71
CA PRO A 34 -9.30 -19.55 2.10
C PRO A 34 -8.20 -18.80 1.36
N ALA A 35 -8.40 -18.59 0.06
CA ALA A 35 -7.58 -17.64 -0.67
C ALA A 35 -7.63 -16.34 0.13
N SER A 36 -6.49 -15.97 0.72
CA SER A 36 -6.35 -14.64 1.31
C SER A 36 -6.73 -13.68 0.20
N ALA A 37 -7.89 -13.03 0.34
CA ALA A 37 -8.37 -12.11 -0.66
C ALA A 37 -7.35 -10.98 -0.67
N ALA A 38 -6.56 -10.89 -1.74
CA ALA A 38 -5.59 -9.83 -1.91
C ALA A 38 -6.32 -8.49 -1.67
N ALA A 39 -5.70 -7.60 -0.91
CA ALA A 39 -6.26 -6.27 -0.70
C ALA A 39 -6.55 -5.64 -2.07
N PRO A 40 -7.72 -5.00 -2.25
CA PRO A 40 -8.04 -4.36 -3.52
C PRO A 40 -7.03 -3.23 -3.79
N PRO A 41 -6.63 -3.01 -5.05
CA PRO A 41 -5.68 -1.93 -5.40
C PRO A 41 -6.16 -0.58 -4.87
N SER A 42 -5.25 0.28 -4.38
CA SER A 42 -5.63 1.56 -3.77
C SER A 42 -6.39 2.49 -4.72
N GLU A 43 -6.18 2.37 -6.04
CA GLU A 43 -6.94 3.10 -7.05
C GLU A 43 -8.47 2.87 -6.92
N THR A 44 -8.88 1.66 -6.52
CA THR A 44 -10.30 1.32 -6.36
C THR A 44 -10.95 1.97 -5.14
N LEU A 45 -10.15 2.45 -4.19
CA LEU A 45 -10.61 3.15 -2.99
C LEU A 45 -10.90 4.64 -3.27
N LEU A 46 -10.45 5.15 -4.42
CA LEU A 46 -10.55 6.55 -4.76
C LEU A 46 -11.80 6.85 -5.60
N PRO A 47 -12.40 8.05 -5.43
CA PRO A 47 -13.49 8.46 -6.30
C PRO A 47 -12.95 8.71 -7.72
N ARG A 48 -13.78 8.44 -8.73
CA ARG A 48 -13.46 8.72 -10.15
C ARG A 48 -13.14 10.20 -10.45
N THR A 49 -13.45 11.10 -9.52
CA THR A 49 -13.17 12.53 -9.62
C THR A 49 -11.76 12.90 -9.12
N ALA A 50 -10.95 11.94 -8.67
CA ALA A 50 -9.56 12.20 -8.30
C ALA A 50 -8.79 12.80 -9.49
N LEU A 51 -8.05 13.87 -9.23
CA LEU A 51 -7.31 14.61 -10.27
C LEU A 51 -5.89 14.09 -10.46
N LEU A 52 -5.30 13.56 -9.39
CA LEU A 52 -3.97 12.99 -9.39
C LEU A 52 -3.98 11.74 -8.53
N TYR A 53 -3.30 10.71 -8.99
CA TYR A 53 -3.03 9.48 -8.27
C TYR A 53 -1.59 9.06 -8.56
N ILE A 54 -0.83 8.83 -7.49
CA ILE A 54 0.53 8.32 -7.55
C ILE A 54 0.59 7.16 -6.57
N ALA A 55 1.06 6.00 -7.04
CA ALA A 55 1.24 4.81 -6.21
C ALA A 55 2.62 4.23 -6.40
N ALA A 56 3.14 3.67 -5.31
CA ALA A 56 4.40 2.96 -5.23
C ALA A 56 4.13 1.58 -4.60
N PRO A 57 4.39 0.47 -5.31
CA PRO A 57 4.25 -0.87 -4.73
C PRO A 57 5.13 -1.11 -3.51
N SER A 58 6.29 -0.44 -3.47
CA SER A 58 7.25 -0.46 -2.38
C SER A 58 7.95 0.90 -2.32
N LEU A 59 7.92 1.54 -1.14
CA LEU A 59 8.62 2.82 -0.94
C LEU A 59 10.14 2.65 -0.99
N ASP A 60 10.65 1.50 -0.53
CA ASP A 60 12.08 1.18 -0.57
C ASP A 60 12.58 1.03 -2.01
N ASP A 61 11.78 0.40 -2.88
CA ASP A 61 12.15 0.22 -4.29
C ASP A 61 12.16 1.56 -5.02
N VAL A 62 11.20 2.45 -4.74
CA VAL A 62 11.16 3.80 -5.33
C VAL A 62 12.38 4.61 -4.91
N GLU A 63 12.75 4.57 -3.63
CA GLU A 63 13.95 5.24 -3.12
C GLU A 63 15.22 4.67 -3.76
N GLY A 64 15.33 3.33 -3.83
CA GLY A 64 16.43 2.64 -4.50
C GLY A 64 16.55 3.05 -5.97
N MET A 65 15.46 2.99 -6.72
CA MET A 65 15.43 3.39 -8.13
C MET A 65 15.76 4.86 -8.33
N TYR A 66 15.18 5.74 -7.51
CA TYR A 66 15.46 7.17 -7.54
C TYR A 66 16.94 7.45 -7.28
N SER A 67 17.55 6.72 -6.33
CA SER A 67 18.95 6.88 -5.96
C SER A 67 19.90 6.66 -7.15
N HIS A 68 19.51 5.80 -8.09
CA HIS A 68 20.25 5.46 -9.30
C HIS A 68 19.99 6.41 -10.48
N THR A 69 19.07 7.36 -10.35
CA THR A 69 18.79 8.32 -11.44
C THR A 69 19.91 9.35 -11.57
N GLN A 70 20.19 9.78 -12.81
CA GLN A 70 21.09 10.90 -13.08
C GLN A 70 20.60 12.20 -12.43
N PHE A 71 19.29 12.34 -12.26
CA PHE A 71 18.70 13.46 -11.55
C PHE A 71 19.13 13.47 -10.08
N ASN A 72 19.04 12.33 -9.37
CA ASN A 72 19.50 12.23 -8.00
C ASN A 72 21.02 12.52 -7.88
N ALA A 73 21.83 11.97 -8.78
CA ALA A 73 23.27 12.27 -8.81
C ALA A 73 23.53 13.77 -9.01
N MET A 74 22.77 14.41 -9.90
CA MET A 74 22.88 15.85 -10.17
C MET A 74 22.52 16.69 -8.94
N MET A 75 21.48 16.31 -8.19
CA MET A 75 21.03 17.00 -6.97
C MET A 75 22.04 16.95 -5.82
N GLN A 76 23.02 16.06 -5.88
CA GLN A 76 24.07 15.95 -4.87
C GLN A 76 25.27 16.88 -5.14
N TYR A 77 25.39 17.47 -6.33
CA TYR A 77 26.48 18.40 -6.62
C TYR A 77 26.30 19.74 -5.89
N ASP A 78 27.41 20.28 -5.36
CA ASP A 78 27.41 21.57 -4.65
C ASP A 78 26.94 22.73 -5.54
N ALA A 79 27.22 22.67 -6.84
CA ALA A 79 26.74 23.66 -7.81
C ALA A 79 25.20 23.75 -7.89
N PHE A 80 24.49 22.69 -7.48
CA PHE A 80 23.03 22.65 -7.47
C PHE A 80 22.41 23.14 -6.15
N GLN A 81 23.21 23.45 -5.12
CA GLN A 81 22.72 23.99 -3.84
C GLN A 81 21.72 25.16 -4.01
N PRO A 82 21.97 26.18 -4.84
CA PRO A 82 21.02 27.29 -5.01
C PRO A 82 19.66 26.83 -5.54
N PHE A 83 19.65 25.89 -6.49
CA PHE A 83 18.43 25.31 -7.04
C PHE A 83 17.65 24.53 -5.97
N ARG A 84 18.33 23.76 -5.10
CA ARG A 84 17.64 23.03 -4.02
C ARG A 84 16.97 23.98 -3.04
N VAL A 85 17.66 25.07 -2.67
CA VAL A 85 17.12 26.10 -1.78
C VAL A 85 15.89 26.76 -2.40
N GLU A 86 15.93 27.04 -3.70
CA GLU A 86 14.80 27.63 -4.43
C GLU A 86 13.63 26.65 -4.59
N LEU A 87 13.91 25.38 -4.85
CA LEU A 87 12.90 24.32 -4.89
C LEU A 87 12.21 24.16 -3.53
N ASP A 88 12.96 24.22 -2.44
CA ASP A 88 12.40 24.16 -1.08
C ASP A 88 11.60 25.41 -0.71
N ARG A 89 11.95 26.57 -1.26
CA ARG A 89 11.12 27.79 -1.16
C ARG A 89 9.83 27.62 -1.95
N TRP A 90 9.91 27.15 -3.19
CA TRP A 90 8.76 26.93 -4.06
C TRP A 90 7.76 25.93 -3.45
N LYS A 91 8.24 24.84 -2.84
CA LYS A 91 7.39 23.86 -2.13
C LYS A 91 6.52 24.53 -1.05
N LYS A 92 7.10 25.46 -0.28
CA LYS A 92 6.39 26.21 0.78
C LYS A 92 5.39 27.23 0.23
N ASP A 93 5.69 27.80 -0.94
CA ASP A 93 4.87 28.85 -1.54
C ASP A 93 3.69 28.28 -2.35
N VAL A 94 3.84 27.09 -2.94
CA VAL A 94 2.78 26.44 -3.72
C VAL A 94 1.84 25.65 -2.82
N GLN A 95 0.88 26.36 -2.24
CA GLN A 95 -0.21 25.81 -1.41
C GLN A 95 -1.09 24.75 -2.11
N GLY A 96 -0.98 24.58 -3.44
CA GLY A 96 -1.84 23.72 -4.24
C GLY A 96 -1.24 22.39 -4.73
N LEU A 97 0.09 22.24 -4.75
CA LEU A 97 0.78 21.02 -5.23
C LEU A 97 1.45 20.23 -4.10
N ALA A 98 1.40 20.73 -2.88
CA ALA A 98 1.95 20.06 -1.72
C ALA A 98 1.02 18.92 -1.25
N LEU A 99 0.86 17.89 -2.08
CA LEU A 99 0.31 16.61 -1.62
C LEU A 99 1.07 16.15 -0.38
N ILE A 100 2.39 16.37 -0.33
CA ILE A 100 3.23 15.91 0.76
C ILE A 100 3.11 16.78 2.02
N GLU A 101 3.03 18.12 1.91
CA GLU A 101 2.97 18.97 3.11
C GLU A 101 1.60 18.95 3.80
N THR A 102 0.53 18.54 3.12
CA THR A 102 -0.79 18.40 3.74
C THR A 102 -0.94 17.11 4.57
N ILE A 103 0.02 16.18 4.45
CA ILE A 103 0.02 14.92 5.17
C ILE A 103 0.74 15.14 6.50
N PRO A 104 0.11 14.86 7.67
CA PRO A 104 0.74 15.05 8.97
C PRO A 104 1.73 13.92 9.32
N ALA A 105 2.42 13.34 8.33
CA ALA A 105 3.40 12.27 8.48
C ALA A 105 4.64 12.57 7.64
N SER A 106 5.83 12.28 8.16
CA SER A 106 7.08 12.39 7.39
C SER A 106 7.24 11.21 6.44
N TRP A 107 8.11 11.37 5.44
CA TRP A 107 8.45 10.28 4.52
C TRP A 107 9.00 9.06 5.25
N GLU A 108 9.88 9.28 6.23
CA GLU A 108 10.50 8.23 7.03
C GLU A 108 9.46 7.49 7.88
N GLU A 109 8.45 8.20 8.40
CA GLU A 109 7.37 7.57 9.15
C GLU A 109 6.50 6.69 8.26
N LEU A 110 6.13 7.17 7.06
CA LEU A 110 5.40 6.37 6.08
C LEU A 110 6.20 5.13 5.68
N ARG A 111 7.50 5.29 5.41
CA ARG A 111 8.41 4.19 5.07
C ARG A 111 8.54 3.17 6.21
N SER A 112 8.56 3.63 7.46
CA SER A 112 8.71 2.74 8.62
C SER A 112 7.51 1.83 8.88
N VAL A 113 6.34 2.17 8.34
CA VAL A 113 5.09 1.42 8.56
C VAL A 113 4.56 0.74 7.29
N ALA A 114 5.02 1.16 6.11
CA ALA A 114 4.62 0.57 4.84
C ALA A 114 5.22 -0.85 4.70
N ALA A 115 4.34 -1.84 4.54
CA ALA A 115 4.70 -3.22 4.20
C ALA A 115 4.44 -3.55 2.72
N GLY A 116 3.75 -2.66 2.00
CA GLY A 116 3.38 -2.84 0.60
C GLY A 116 3.05 -1.52 -0.09
N GLU A 117 1.95 -1.53 -0.86
CA GLU A 117 1.57 -0.38 -1.68
C GLU A 117 1.30 0.87 -0.84
N THR A 118 1.93 1.99 -1.23
CA THR A 118 1.62 3.32 -0.71
C THR A 118 1.17 4.20 -1.86
N ALA A 119 0.05 4.90 -1.68
CA ALA A 119 -0.47 5.80 -2.69
C ALA A 119 -0.90 7.14 -2.10
N ALA A 120 -0.81 8.18 -2.92
CA ALA A 120 -1.28 9.53 -2.63
C ALA A 120 -2.18 10.01 -3.78
N ALA A 121 -3.28 10.67 -3.42
CA ALA A 121 -4.25 11.18 -4.38
C ALA A 121 -4.74 12.57 -4.01
N LEU A 122 -5.04 13.36 -5.05
CA LEU A 122 -5.67 14.67 -4.91
C LEU A 122 -7.14 14.58 -5.32
N VAL A 123 -8.04 14.80 -4.35
CA VAL A 123 -9.48 14.62 -4.52
C VAL A 123 -10.20 15.98 -4.40
N PRO A 124 -11.05 16.37 -5.36
CA PRO A 124 -11.87 17.57 -5.25
C PRO A 124 -12.78 17.52 -4.03
N THR A 125 -12.90 18.64 -3.32
CA THR A 125 -13.89 18.79 -2.25
C THR A 125 -15.15 19.47 -2.78
N LYS A 126 -16.19 19.56 -1.94
CA LYS A 126 -17.40 20.33 -2.26
C LYS A 126 -17.16 21.82 -2.43
N VAL A 127 -16.03 22.34 -1.92
CA VAL A 127 -15.68 23.76 -2.05
C VAL A 127 -14.85 23.94 -3.32
N VAL A 128 -15.31 24.83 -4.20
CA VAL A 128 -14.64 25.13 -5.48
C VAL A 128 -13.21 25.59 -5.23
N GLY A 129 -12.28 25.09 -6.03
CA GLY A 129 -10.85 25.40 -5.90
C GLY A 129 -10.17 24.77 -4.68
N ARG A 130 -10.84 23.87 -3.95
CA ARG A 130 -10.25 23.13 -2.83
C ARG A 130 -10.15 21.64 -3.12
N PHE A 131 -8.99 21.11 -2.75
CA PHE A 131 -8.66 19.70 -2.85
C PHE A 131 -8.35 19.12 -1.46
N ALA A 132 -8.59 17.82 -1.31
CA ALA A 132 -8.14 17.02 -0.20
C ALA A 132 -7.06 16.05 -0.69
N THR A 133 -6.02 15.88 0.11
CA THR A 133 -5.03 14.82 -0.11
C THR A 133 -5.50 13.57 0.63
N VAL A 134 -5.55 12.45 -0.08
CA VAL A 134 -5.78 11.13 0.50
C VAL A 134 -4.50 10.33 0.37
N VAL A 135 -4.06 9.71 1.46
CA VAL A 135 -2.91 8.81 1.48
C VAL A 135 -3.38 7.46 1.96
N THR A 136 -3.01 6.42 1.23
CA THR A 136 -3.22 5.04 1.63
C THR A 136 -1.87 4.37 1.81
N VAL A 137 -1.69 3.67 2.92
CA VAL A 137 -0.48 2.93 3.23
C VAL A 137 -0.89 1.51 3.59
N ASP A 138 -0.38 0.53 2.85
CA ASP A 138 -0.49 -0.88 3.23
C ASP A 138 0.49 -1.17 4.38
N VAL A 139 -0.06 -1.53 5.54
CA VAL A 139 0.72 -1.87 6.75
C VAL A 139 0.89 -3.39 6.94
N GLY A 140 0.43 -4.19 5.98
CA GLY A 140 0.46 -5.65 6.03
C GLY A 140 -0.40 -6.21 7.17
N ASP A 141 0.07 -7.31 7.76
CA ASP A 141 -0.69 -8.05 8.77
C ASP A 141 -0.51 -7.53 10.21
N ASP A 142 0.19 -6.41 10.42
CA ASP A 142 0.36 -5.78 11.75
C ASP A 142 -0.46 -4.49 11.89
N PRO A 143 -1.74 -4.58 12.30
CA PRO A 143 -2.61 -3.40 12.44
C PRO A 143 -2.11 -2.38 13.46
N ARG A 144 -1.22 -2.79 14.39
CA ARG A 144 -0.64 -1.87 15.39
C ARG A 144 0.24 -0.81 14.74
N MET A 145 0.81 -1.09 13.55
CA MET A 145 1.60 -0.13 12.79
C MET A 145 0.73 1.01 12.24
N ALA A 146 -0.49 0.70 11.80
CA ALA A 146 -1.48 1.72 11.43
C ALA A 146 -1.88 2.57 12.65
N ASP A 147 -2.17 1.96 13.79
CA ASP A 147 -2.53 2.68 15.02
C ASP A 147 -1.40 3.61 15.49
N LEU A 148 -0.15 3.16 15.38
CA LEU A 148 1.03 3.95 15.71
C LEU A 148 1.16 5.16 14.79
N LEU A 149 0.96 5.00 13.49
CA LEU A 149 0.97 6.10 12.53
C LEU A 149 -0.15 7.09 12.82
N LEU A 150 -1.38 6.60 12.99
CA LEU A 150 -2.57 7.43 13.27
C LEU A 150 -2.42 8.22 14.56
N THR A 151 -1.90 7.62 15.63
CA THR A 151 -1.67 8.30 16.91
C THR A 151 -0.69 9.48 16.76
N LYS A 152 0.39 9.30 15.99
CA LYS A 152 1.38 10.36 15.71
C LYS A 152 0.79 11.47 14.84
N VAL A 153 -0.02 11.10 13.86
CA VAL A 153 -0.74 12.03 12.96
C VAL A 153 -1.75 12.85 13.75
N ASP A 154 -2.58 12.22 14.58
CA ASP A 154 -3.59 12.87 15.42
C ASP A 154 -2.96 13.85 16.43
N GLY A 155 -1.82 13.47 17.01
CA GLY A 155 -1.03 14.35 17.88
C GLY A 155 -0.59 15.64 17.17
N ARG A 156 -0.26 15.55 15.88
CA ARG A 156 0.18 16.68 15.04
C ARG A 156 -0.96 17.47 14.41
N GLN A 157 -2.11 16.84 14.17
CA GLN A 157 -3.29 17.51 13.62
C GLN A 157 -3.75 18.68 14.49
N LYS A 158 -3.53 18.61 15.82
CA LYS A 158 -3.78 19.73 16.77
C LYS A 158 -2.94 20.97 16.51
N TYR A 159 -1.77 20.81 15.88
CA TYR A 159 -0.82 21.89 15.57
C TYR A 159 -0.92 22.36 14.12
N TYR A 160 -1.53 21.57 13.24
CA TYR A 160 -1.90 21.97 11.88
C TYR A 160 -3.10 22.94 11.91
N LYS A 161 -2.87 24.18 12.35
CA LYS A 161 -3.80 25.28 12.08
C LYS A 161 -3.70 25.61 10.61
N ARG A 162 -4.73 25.21 9.84
CA ARG A 162 -4.90 25.61 8.44
C ARG A 162 -4.71 27.15 8.33
N PRO A 163 -3.72 27.64 7.58
CA PRO A 163 -3.63 29.06 7.33
C PRO A 163 -4.90 29.53 6.59
N PRO A 164 -5.46 30.69 6.93
CA PRO A 164 -6.61 31.23 6.21
C PRO A 164 -6.21 31.47 4.76
N LEU A 165 -7.09 31.04 3.83
CA LEU A 165 -6.96 31.37 2.42
C LEU A 165 -6.90 32.89 2.28
N LYS A 166 -5.79 33.42 1.75
CA LYS A 166 -5.78 34.78 1.23
C LYS A 166 -6.69 34.76 0.01
N ALA A 167 -7.83 35.43 0.11
CA ALA A 167 -8.78 35.60 -0.98
C ALA A 167 -8.17 36.52 -2.05
N ASN A 168 -7.26 35.97 -2.85
CA ASN A 168 -6.81 36.61 -4.08
C ASN A 168 -7.49 35.89 -5.24
N ILE A 169 -8.74 36.27 -5.48
CA ILE A 169 -9.42 36.09 -6.76
C ILE A 169 -9.75 37.51 -7.22
N ALA A 170 -8.88 38.05 -8.06
CA ALA A 170 -9.17 39.18 -8.94
C ALA A 170 -9.50 38.63 -10.32
#